data_AF-A0A137NSR9-F1
#
_entry.id   AF-A0A137NSR9-F1
#
_cell.length_a   1.000
_cell.length_b   1.000
_cell.length_c   1.000
_cell.angle_alpha   90.00
_cell.angle_beta   90.00
_cell.angle_gamma   90.00
#
_symmetry.space_group_name_H-M   'P 1'
#
loop_
_entity.id
_entity.type
_entity.pdbx_description
1 polymer ?
#
loop_
_entity_poly.entity_id
_entity_poly.type
_entity_poly.pdbx_seq_one_letter_code
_entity_poly.pdbx_strand_id
1 'polypeptide(L)'
;MLFIYFLYLTLILAELKLKFGLSPGILKNDKFYTYFPAVDSNDTGLIIIYTLKDGPVSQINNTEVNITNVPTGYMPQFLNFAQDNQNVISKEIWLLEGYTPSSVTDNKLDESKWMAQFVNDKQLSFGSSFIKTPNYTYFPKGGFTQNIVNINNNPVMYIIGGYTFSNELKINILTSCVFKYDFNSNSWSDLSEGSKSILPPIAIHRSVQVNDTLFIFNGYSPNLTDTKYPQTYSIDMPIKNNTINKTYKLDLLTEKWSVVNIKTNLDSATYGDGDMLGASYDYYNGNIISYGTLDNLNSEENDPYFGTLDLAKMEWHQNQINTDSGLDNSLILMFHRTLIIRDQLILFQGYSNQNYATGPFVINLKDFKFQSVLNYSGSLNSPEIRPVFINIIIGLGATLGCLLIIFLIIFIIRYRKNKSKHENNNQIKPLWAAPVNGKYRYISRGEIFDDGQTGEVFSLENAENLDCSEARSSFMQEDLNSLALIRRELDQKTSSNNSASIYP
;
A
#
# COMPACT_ATOMS: atom_id res chain seq x y z
N MET A 1 -21.82 -3.07 25.86
CA MET A 1 -22.16 -2.18 24.73
C MET A 1 -21.41 -0.85 24.77
N LEU A 2 -21.43 -0.08 25.86
CA LEU A 2 -20.70 1.21 25.96
C LEU A 2 -19.21 1.12 25.64
N PHE A 3 -18.52 0.05 26.08
CA PHE A 3 -17.11 -0.20 25.74
C PHE A 3 -16.88 -0.51 24.25
N ILE A 4 -17.81 -1.23 23.61
CA ILE A 4 -17.76 -1.52 22.16
C ILE A 4 -17.99 -0.25 21.36
N TYR A 5 -18.92 0.60 21.81
CA TYR A 5 -19.15 1.92 21.23
C TYR A 5 -17.94 2.84 21.43
N PHE A 6 -17.30 2.84 22.61
CA PHE A 6 -16.09 3.62 22.84
C PHE A 6 -14.92 3.12 21.99
N LEU A 7 -14.73 1.80 21.89
CA LEU A 7 -13.71 1.19 21.04
C LEU A 7 -13.94 1.55 19.57
N TYR A 8 -15.20 1.46 19.10
CA TYR A 8 -15.61 1.84 17.75
C TYR A 8 -15.42 3.35 17.51
N LEU A 9 -15.76 4.20 18.48
CA LEU A 9 -15.55 5.65 18.40
C LEU A 9 -14.06 6.01 18.40
N THR A 10 -13.23 5.34 19.20
CA THR A 10 -11.76 5.55 19.18
C THR A 10 -11.13 5.02 17.90
N LEU A 11 -11.67 3.95 17.32
CA LEU A 11 -11.24 3.45 16.00
C LEU A 11 -11.60 4.46 14.91
N ILE A 12 -12.84 4.98 14.89
CA ILE A 12 -13.28 6.00 13.92
C ILE A 12 -12.55 7.33 14.10
N LEU A 13 -12.35 7.80 15.34
CA LEU A 13 -11.69 9.09 15.59
C LEU A 13 -10.18 9.02 15.37
N ALA A 14 -9.57 7.83 15.36
CA ALA A 14 -8.19 7.63 14.95
C ALA A 14 -8.00 7.68 13.42
N GLU A 15 -9.08 7.61 12.63
CA GLU A 15 -9.04 7.50 11.15
C GLU A 15 -8.65 8.79 10.41
N LEU A 16 -8.50 9.93 11.09
CA LEU A 16 -8.52 11.24 10.40
C LEU A 16 -7.17 11.94 10.19
N LYS A 17 -6.04 11.22 10.30
CA LYS A 17 -4.71 11.86 10.29
C LYS A 17 -3.85 11.74 9.04
N LEU A 18 -4.28 11.05 7.99
CA LEU A 18 -3.49 10.96 6.75
C LEU A 18 -4.10 11.82 5.65
N LYS A 19 -3.73 13.11 5.66
CA LYS A 19 -4.10 14.04 4.60
C LYS A 19 -2.85 14.64 3.94
N PHE A 20 -2.61 14.20 2.71
CA PHE A 20 -2.05 14.96 1.59
C PHE A 20 -0.54 15.19 1.48
N GLY A 21 -0.05 14.98 0.25
CA GLY A 21 1.24 15.49 -0.25
C GLY A 21 1.99 14.46 -1.12
N LEU A 22 2.77 14.94 -2.07
CA LEU A 22 3.80 14.12 -2.73
C LEU A 22 4.93 13.87 -1.72
N SER A 23 4.80 12.86 -0.86
CA SER A 23 5.81 12.58 0.17
C SER A 23 7.14 12.26 -0.49
N PRO A 24 8.23 13.05 -0.40
CA PRO A 24 9.53 12.68 -0.95
C PRO A 24 10.14 11.52 -0.15
N GLY A 25 11.07 10.78 -0.76
CA GLY A 25 11.82 9.76 -0.03
C GLY A 25 13.25 9.57 -0.53
N ILE A 26 14.12 9.04 0.34
CA ILE A 26 15.52 8.75 0.03
C ILE A 26 16.02 7.54 0.82
N LEU A 27 16.84 6.69 0.19
CA LEU A 27 17.58 5.62 0.87
C LEU A 27 18.94 6.14 1.35
N LYS A 28 19.24 5.96 2.63
CA LYS A 28 20.54 6.29 3.22
C LYS A 28 20.88 5.36 4.38
N ASN A 29 22.07 4.77 4.37
CA ASN A 29 22.57 3.90 5.46
C ASN A 29 21.55 2.84 5.91
N ASP A 30 21.05 2.04 4.95
CA ASP A 30 20.03 1.00 5.14
C ASP A 30 18.67 1.49 5.68
N LYS A 31 18.47 2.80 5.76
CA LYS A 31 17.23 3.44 6.16
C LYS A 31 16.57 4.15 5.00
N PHE A 32 15.26 3.98 4.84
CA PHE A 32 14.48 4.78 3.91
C PHE A 32 13.75 5.87 4.68
N TYR A 33 13.98 7.12 4.29
CA TYR A 33 13.37 8.29 4.89
C TYR A 33 12.22 8.74 4.00
N THR A 34 11.04 8.95 4.57
CA THR A 34 9.89 9.53 3.87
C THR A 34 9.43 10.76 4.64
N TYR A 35 9.29 11.90 3.98
CA TYR A 35 8.77 13.13 4.59
C TYR A 35 7.29 13.31 4.27
N PHE A 36 6.51 13.73 5.26
CA PHE A 36 5.10 14.08 5.17
C PHE A 36 4.92 15.52 5.63
N PRO A 37 4.34 16.40 4.79
CA PRO A 37 4.13 17.80 5.15
C PRO A 37 3.09 17.95 6.26
N ALA A 38 3.23 18.98 7.09
CA ALA A 38 2.17 19.40 8.00
C ALA A 38 0.95 19.83 7.19
N VAL A 39 -0.23 19.29 7.52
CA VAL A 39 -1.46 19.55 6.77
C VAL A 39 -1.98 20.96 7.00
N ASP A 40 -1.85 21.46 8.23
CA ASP A 40 -2.28 22.79 8.63
C ASP A 40 -1.32 23.39 9.67
N SER A 41 -1.65 24.58 10.18
CA SER A 41 -0.82 25.30 11.16
C SER A 41 -0.73 24.62 12.53
N ASN A 42 -1.62 23.67 12.83
CA ASN A 42 -1.65 22.92 14.09
C ASN A 42 -0.89 21.59 13.99
N ASP A 43 -0.56 21.16 12.77
CA ASP A 43 0.16 19.93 12.51
C ASP A 43 1.69 20.17 12.40
N THR A 44 2.47 19.12 12.63
CA THR A 44 3.93 19.16 12.47
C THR A 44 4.35 18.30 11.30
N GLY A 45 5.33 18.75 10.53
CA GLY A 45 5.93 17.91 9.49
C GLY A 45 6.44 16.62 10.12
N LEU A 46 6.22 15.49 9.44
CA LEU A 46 6.54 14.17 9.97
C LEU A 46 7.55 13.48 9.06
N ILE A 47 8.56 12.85 9.63
CA ILE A 47 9.47 11.98 8.90
C ILE A 47 9.32 10.57 9.42
N ILE A 48 9.10 9.63 8.50
CA ILE A 48 9.01 8.22 8.79
C ILE A 48 10.27 7.55 8.26
N ILE A 49 10.99 6.90 9.17
CA ILE A 49 12.28 6.27 8.89
C ILE A 49 12.10 4.75 8.98
N TYR A 50 12.20 4.07 7.85
CA TYR A 50 12.10 2.62 7.75
C TYR A 50 13.49 2.00 7.83
N THR A 51 13.73 1.11 8.78
CA THR A 51 15.01 0.36 8.84
C THR A 51 14.89 -0.90 8.01
N LEU A 52 15.50 -0.92 6.83
CA LEU A 52 15.39 -2.02 5.88
C LEU A 52 16.34 -3.15 6.27
N LYS A 53 15.83 -4.39 6.22
CA LYS A 53 16.58 -5.62 6.50
C LYS A 53 15.88 -6.79 5.84
N ASP A 54 16.57 -7.92 5.72
CA ASP A 54 15.96 -9.15 5.28
C ASP A 54 14.87 -9.65 6.23
N GLY A 55 13.85 -10.29 5.67
CA GLY A 55 12.83 -11.00 6.42
C GLY A 55 11.42 -10.51 6.15
N PRO A 56 10.44 -10.88 7.00
CA PRO A 56 9.05 -10.49 6.81
C PRO A 56 8.88 -8.98 6.78
N VAL A 57 8.15 -8.47 5.79
CA VAL A 57 7.83 -7.05 5.62
C VAL A 57 7.13 -6.48 6.86
N SER A 58 6.29 -7.27 7.52
CA SER A 58 5.62 -6.91 8.77
C SER A 58 6.57 -6.67 9.97
N GLN A 59 7.84 -7.06 9.85
CA GLN A 59 8.88 -6.84 10.86
C GLN A 59 9.81 -5.66 10.53
N ILE A 60 9.51 -4.92 9.45
CA ILE A 60 10.21 -3.68 9.13
C ILE A 60 9.70 -2.61 10.08
N ASN A 61 10.52 -2.27 11.07
CA ASN A 61 10.21 -1.21 12.01
C ASN A 61 10.32 0.14 11.31
N ASN A 62 9.38 1.04 11.63
CA ASN A 62 9.48 2.44 11.30
C ASN A 62 9.72 3.28 12.58
N THR A 63 10.25 4.48 12.42
CA THR A 63 10.37 5.47 13.47
C THR A 63 9.79 6.77 12.95
N GLU A 64 8.83 7.31 13.70
CA GLU A 64 8.18 8.59 13.42
C GLU A 64 8.92 9.71 14.14
N VAL A 65 9.18 10.79 13.40
CA VAL A 65 9.97 11.92 13.85
C VAL A 65 9.25 13.21 13.48
N ASN A 66 8.75 13.91 14.50
CA ASN A 66 8.14 15.22 14.31
C ASN A 66 9.24 16.26 14.07
N ILE A 67 9.10 17.01 13.00
CA ILE A 67 9.98 18.09 12.64
C ILE A 67 9.35 19.39 13.11
N THR A 68 9.97 19.98 14.13
CA THR A 68 9.61 21.30 14.62
C THR A 68 10.31 22.38 13.79
N ASN A 69 9.71 23.58 13.72
CA ASN A 69 10.25 24.75 12.99
C ASN A 69 10.22 24.67 11.46
N VAL A 70 9.40 23.80 10.88
CA VAL A 70 9.08 23.87 9.44
C VAL A 70 7.99 24.92 9.18
N PRO A 71 8.07 25.69 8.08
CA PRO A 71 6.95 26.51 7.64
C PRO A 71 5.68 25.67 7.41
N THR A 72 4.52 26.29 7.55
CA THR A 72 3.24 25.65 7.19
C THR A 72 3.24 25.25 5.72
N GLY A 73 2.86 23.99 5.44
CA GLY A 73 2.87 23.42 4.10
C GLY A 73 4.26 23.17 3.51
N TYR A 74 5.34 23.21 4.30
CA TYR A 74 6.67 22.83 3.84
C TYR A 74 6.68 21.36 3.37
N MET A 75 6.98 21.16 2.09
CA MET A 75 7.02 19.89 1.36
C MET A 75 8.31 19.82 0.54
N PRO A 76 9.47 19.63 1.19
CA PRO A 76 10.77 19.64 0.53
C PRO A 76 10.92 18.48 -0.45
N GLN A 77 12.00 18.47 -1.24
CA GLN A 77 12.46 17.30 -1.99
C GLN A 77 13.84 16.87 -1.47
N PHE A 78 14.05 15.56 -1.26
CA PHE A 78 15.38 15.06 -0.92
C PHE A 78 16.36 15.26 -2.09
N LEU A 79 17.57 15.72 -1.80
CA LEU A 79 18.66 15.74 -2.77
C LEU A 79 19.29 14.34 -2.85
N ASN A 80 18.95 13.61 -3.91
CA ASN A 80 19.49 12.27 -4.16
C ASN A 80 20.70 12.35 -5.10
N PHE A 81 21.90 12.39 -4.52
CA PHE A 81 23.15 12.31 -5.29
C PHE A 81 23.51 10.85 -5.55
N ALA A 82 23.81 10.49 -6.80
CA ALA A 82 24.39 9.19 -7.11
C ALA A 82 25.67 8.95 -6.29
N GLN A 83 25.88 7.71 -5.81
CA GLN A 83 26.93 7.35 -4.85
C GLN A 83 28.35 7.75 -5.30
N ASP A 84 28.58 7.88 -6.61
CA ASP A 84 29.89 8.18 -7.17
C ASP A 84 30.26 9.68 -7.13
N ASN A 85 29.34 10.55 -6.73
CA ASN A 85 29.53 12.00 -6.72
C ASN A 85 29.84 12.54 -5.30
N GLN A 86 31.13 12.83 -5.08
CA GLN A 86 31.74 13.69 -4.05
C GLN A 86 31.74 13.21 -2.58
N ASN A 87 32.95 13.10 -2.04
CA ASN A 87 33.34 12.46 -0.77
C ASN A 87 32.91 13.16 0.54
N VAL A 88 32.02 14.16 0.50
CA VAL A 88 31.50 14.83 1.73
C VAL A 88 30.00 15.07 1.66
N ILE A 89 29.50 15.71 0.60
CA ILE A 89 28.06 16.03 0.42
C ILE A 89 27.22 14.74 0.42
N SER A 90 27.75 13.65 -0.14
CA SER A 90 27.06 12.37 -0.22
C SER A 90 26.74 11.75 1.14
N LYS A 91 27.43 12.11 2.24
CA LYS A 91 27.21 11.46 3.56
C LYS A 91 25.97 11.98 4.28
N GLU A 92 25.53 13.19 3.97
CA GLU A 92 24.47 13.89 4.67
C GLU A 92 23.15 13.80 3.89
N ILE A 93 22.03 13.96 4.58
CA ILE A 93 20.71 14.03 3.95
C ILE A 93 20.34 15.49 3.82
N TRP A 94 20.24 15.95 2.59
CA TRP A 94 19.88 17.31 2.24
C TRP A 94 18.50 17.38 1.60
N LEU A 95 17.83 18.48 1.84
CA LEU A 95 16.48 18.78 1.39
C LEU A 95 16.52 20.11 0.63
N LEU A 96 15.86 20.16 -0.52
CA LEU A 96 15.53 21.39 -1.23
C LEU A 96 14.14 21.85 -0.81
N GLU A 97 13.98 23.14 -0.60
CA GLU A 97 12.70 23.74 -0.27
C GLU A 97 11.61 23.44 -1.31
N GLY A 98 10.41 23.17 -0.81
CA GLY A 98 9.20 23.03 -1.59
C GLY A 98 7.99 23.20 -0.69
N TYR A 99 6.82 23.39 -1.28
CA TYR A 99 5.57 23.68 -0.58
C TYR A 99 4.40 22.89 -1.17
N THR A 100 3.40 22.64 -0.34
CA THR A 100 2.09 22.19 -0.81
C THR A 100 1.45 23.27 -1.69
N PRO A 101 0.56 22.91 -2.63
CA PRO A 101 -0.01 23.88 -3.57
C PRO A 101 -0.73 25.05 -2.87
N SER A 102 -1.43 24.77 -1.77
CA SER A 102 -2.17 25.77 -0.98
C SER A 102 -1.26 26.71 -0.19
N SER A 103 -0.01 26.33 0.05
CA SER A 103 0.97 27.13 0.82
C SER A 103 1.92 27.94 -0.04
N VAL A 104 1.83 27.83 -1.37
CA VAL A 104 2.44 28.80 -2.28
C VAL A 104 1.59 30.07 -2.23
N THR A 105 2.08 31.13 -1.58
CA THR A 105 1.31 32.39 -1.40
C THR A 105 2.03 33.62 -1.95
N ASP A 106 3.28 33.46 -2.37
CA ASP A 106 4.10 34.47 -3.01
C ASP A 106 5.13 33.79 -3.90
N ASN A 107 5.82 34.56 -4.75
CA ASN A 107 6.86 34.06 -5.64
C ASN A 107 8.28 34.23 -5.08
N LYS A 108 8.43 34.65 -3.82
CA LYS A 108 9.74 34.85 -3.19
C LYS A 108 10.22 33.54 -2.58
N LEU A 109 11.47 33.18 -2.83
CA LEU A 109 12.13 32.08 -2.14
C LEU A 109 12.79 32.61 -0.87
N ASP A 110 12.72 31.85 0.21
CA ASP A 110 13.33 32.21 1.48
C ASP A 110 14.74 31.62 1.51
N GLU A 111 15.76 32.44 1.25
CA GLU A 111 17.17 32.00 1.25
C GLU A 111 17.56 31.28 2.55
N SER A 112 16.96 31.67 3.69
CA SER A 112 17.25 31.04 4.98
C SER A 112 16.66 29.63 5.11
N LYS A 113 15.64 29.29 4.31
CA LYS A 113 14.95 27.99 4.32
C LYS A 113 15.08 27.20 3.02
N TRP A 114 15.75 27.78 2.03
CA TRP A 114 15.95 27.21 0.70
C TRP A 114 16.53 25.79 0.72
N MET A 115 17.40 25.52 1.68
CA MET A 115 17.92 24.20 1.95
C MET A 115 17.79 23.84 3.43
N ALA A 116 17.59 22.55 3.69
CA ALA A 116 17.67 22.00 5.02
C ALA A 116 18.56 20.75 5.04
N GLN A 117 19.19 20.52 6.17
CA GLN A 117 20.06 19.39 6.42
C GLN A 117 19.56 18.59 7.61
N PHE A 118 19.60 17.27 7.54
CA PHE A 118 19.48 16.46 8.76
C PHE A 118 20.75 16.57 9.59
N VAL A 119 20.62 17.11 10.81
CA VAL A 119 21.70 17.07 11.81
C VAL A 119 21.80 15.68 12.42
N ASN A 120 20.66 15.02 12.57
CA ASN A 120 20.47 13.65 13.00
C ASN A 120 19.06 13.19 12.58
N ASP A 121 18.71 11.94 12.85
CA ASP A 121 17.38 11.36 12.59
C ASP A 121 16.22 12.06 13.34
N LYS A 122 16.43 13.18 14.06
CA LYS A 122 15.42 13.88 14.85
C LYS A 122 15.26 15.37 14.53
N GLN A 123 16.18 15.97 13.79
CA GLN A 123 16.24 17.43 13.64
C GLN A 123 16.73 17.86 12.26
N LEU A 124 15.99 18.80 11.67
CA LEU A 124 16.44 19.59 10.53
C LEU A 124 17.14 20.87 10.99
N SER A 125 18.23 21.21 10.32
CA SER A 125 18.87 22.52 10.40
C SER A 125 18.66 23.26 9.09
N PHE A 126 18.20 24.50 9.19
CA PHE A 126 18.10 25.46 8.09
C PHE A 126 19.33 26.37 8.06
N GLY A 127 19.51 27.12 6.98
CA GLY A 127 20.52 28.18 6.86
C GLY A 127 21.89 27.75 6.30
N SER A 128 22.18 26.45 6.19
CA SER A 128 23.30 25.95 5.38
C SER A 128 22.81 25.69 3.96
N SER A 129 23.41 26.36 2.98
CA SER A 129 23.05 26.18 1.57
C SER A 129 24.28 26.19 0.68
N PHE A 130 24.42 25.14 -0.13
CA PHE A 130 25.44 25.06 -1.17
C PHE A 130 24.85 25.20 -2.59
N ILE A 131 23.52 25.15 -2.72
CA ILE A 131 22.78 25.45 -3.95
C ILE A 131 22.28 26.88 -3.84
N LYS A 132 22.78 27.80 -4.67
CA LYS A 132 22.27 29.18 -4.68
C LYS A 132 20.76 29.23 -4.84
N THR A 133 20.10 30.16 -4.19
CA THR A 133 18.67 30.40 -4.39
C THR A 133 18.44 31.02 -5.78
N PRO A 134 17.53 30.47 -6.60
CA PRO A 134 17.23 31.01 -7.91
C PRO A 134 16.43 32.32 -7.81
N ASN A 135 16.56 33.19 -8.81
CA ASN A 135 15.85 34.48 -8.87
C ASN A 135 15.08 34.63 -10.20
N TYR A 136 14.33 33.60 -10.58
CA TYR A 136 13.49 33.60 -11.78
C TYR A 136 12.03 33.81 -11.41
N THR A 137 11.33 34.65 -12.18
CA THR A 137 9.93 35.06 -11.91
C THR A 137 8.97 33.90 -11.70
N TYR A 138 9.14 32.82 -12.46
CA TYR A 138 8.25 31.64 -12.45
C TYR A 138 8.96 30.38 -11.97
N PHE A 139 9.97 30.53 -11.10
CA PHE A 139 10.55 29.38 -10.42
C PHE A 139 9.46 28.67 -9.59
N PRO A 140 9.29 27.34 -9.71
CA PRO A 140 8.25 26.63 -8.99
C PRO A 140 8.60 26.49 -7.51
N LYS A 141 7.59 26.64 -6.66
CA LYS A 141 7.70 26.49 -5.19
C LYS A 141 7.09 25.21 -4.68
N GLY A 142 6.37 24.45 -5.50
CA GLY A 142 5.71 23.21 -5.08
C GLY A 142 5.30 22.34 -6.26
N GLY A 143 5.06 21.05 -6.03
CA GLY A 143 4.55 20.13 -7.06
C GLY A 143 5.43 19.98 -8.32
N PHE A 144 6.69 20.43 -8.28
CA PHE A 144 7.68 20.23 -9.33
C PHE A 144 8.33 18.85 -9.21
N THR A 145 9.00 18.41 -10.27
CA THR A 145 9.95 17.30 -10.16
C THR A 145 11.38 17.80 -10.09
N GLN A 146 12.19 17.09 -9.32
CA GLN A 146 13.63 17.33 -9.16
C GLN A 146 14.39 16.08 -9.58
N ASN A 147 15.31 16.22 -10.54
CA ASN A 147 16.17 15.13 -10.98
C ASN A 147 17.63 15.57 -10.92
N ILE A 148 18.45 14.89 -10.13
CA ILE A 148 19.90 15.08 -10.15
C ILE A 148 20.47 13.98 -11.03
N VAL A 149 21.06 14.37 -12.15
CA VAL A 149 21.63 13.48 -13.15
C VAL A 149 23.12 13.78 -13.33
N ASN A 150 23.87 12.82 -13.86
CA ASN A 150 25.28 13.02 -14.18
C ASN A 150 25.45 13.07 -15.70
N ILE A 151 25.77 14.25 -16.25
CA ILE A 151 25.98 14.46 -17.68
C ILE A 151 27.48 14.70 -17.90
N ASN A 152 28.16 13.78 -18.58
CA ASN A 152 29.60 13.89 -18.84
C ASN A 152 30.46 14.14 -17.59
N ASN A 153 30.21 13.40 -16.50
CA ASN A 153 30.84 13.57 -15.18
C ASN A 153 30.56 14.91 -14.49
N ASN A 154 29.55 15.65 -14.95
CA ASN A 154 29.05 16.85 -14.30
C ASN A 154 27.69 16.55 -13.64
N PRO A 155 27.59 16.59 -12.30
CA PRO A 155 26.29 16.55 -11.65
C PRO A 155 25.49 17.80 -12.00
N VAL A 156 24.25 17.59 -12.42
CA VAL A 156 23.30 18.65 -12.80
C VAL A 156 21.94 18.33 -12.19
N MET A 157 21.28 19.33 -11.64
CA MET A 157 19.91 19.22 -11.16
C MET A 157 18.94 19.89 -12.11
N TYR A 158 17.86 19.20 -12.48
CA TYR A 158 16.74 19.74 -13.24
C TYR A 158 15.53 19.91 -12.33
N ILE A 159 14.90 21.08 -12.40
CA ILE A 159 13.62 21.40 -11.79
C ILE A 159 12.61 21.64 -12.91
N ILE A 160 11.54 20.84 -12.96
CA ILE A 160 10.57 20.85 -14.07
C ILE A 160 9.17 21.08 -13.52
N GLY A 161 8.46 22.02 -14.14
CA GLY A 161 7.05 22.33 -13.88
C GLY A 161 6.77 22.70 -12.42
N GLY A 162 5.51 22.59 -11.99
CA GLY A 162 5.06 22.82 -10.63
C GLY A 162 4.12 24.02 -10.49
N TYR A 163 3.87 24.39 -9.25
CA TYR A 163 3.11 25.57 -8.83
C TYR A 163 4.06 26.72 -8.54
N THR A 164 3.69 27.92 -8.98
CA THR A 164 4.30 29.19 -8.58
C THR A 164 3.20 30.22 -8.33
N PHE A 165 3.55 31.39 -7.82
CA PHE A 165 2.58 32.46 -7.53
C PHE A 165 2.69 33.56 -8.58
N SER A 166 1.55 33.99 -9.13
CA SER A 166 1.51 35.16 -9.99
C SER A 166 1.24 36.41 -9.14
N ASN A 167 2.22 37.30 -9.02
CA ASN A 167 2.03 38.58 -8.34
C ASN A 167 0.98 39.47 -9.02
N GLU A 168 0.83 39.34 -10.35
CA GLU A 168 -0.14 40.09 -11.14
C GLU A 168 -1.57 39.63 -10.84
N LEU A 169 -1.79 38.31 -10.88
CA LEU A 169 -3.11 37.72 -10.67
C LEU A 169 -3.44 37.49 -9.19
N LYS A 170 -2.44 37.54 -8.31
CA LYS A 170 -2.51 37.23 -6.87
C LYS A 170 -3.06 35.82 -6.58
N ILE A 171 -2.73 34.87 -7.44
CA ILE A 171 -3.16 33.47 -7.35
C ILE A 171 -1.99 32.54 -7.67
N ASN A 172 -2.18 31.27 -7.31
CA ASN A 172 -1.30 30.20 -7.75
C ASN A 172 -1.52 29.88 -9.23
N ILE A 173 -0.43 29.53 -9.90
CA ILE A 173 -0.43 29.19 -11.31
C ILE A 173 0.41 27.93 -11.51
N LEU A 174 0.02 27.11 -12.48
CA LEU A 174 0.87 26.06 -13.03
C LEU A 174 1.93 26.69 -13.93
N THR A 175 3.11 26.09 -13.99
CA THR A 175 4.18 26.48 -14.92
C THR A 175 4.72 25.27 -15.69
N SER A 176 5.17 25.48 -16.93
CA SER A 176 5.98 24.53 -17.70
C SER A 176 7.47 24.90 -17.72
N CYS A 177 7.87 25.85 -16.88
CA CYS A 177 9.27 26.26 -16.75
C CYS A 177 10.20 25.10 -16.38
N VAL A 178 11.42 25.19 -16.89
CA VAL A 178 12.48 24.21 -16.70
C VAL A 178 13.73 24.95 -16.29
N PHE A 179 14.28 24.59 -15.13
CA PHE A 179 15.50 25.18 -14.62
C PHE A 179 16.56 24.10 -14.46
N LYS A 180 17.80 24.47 -14.77
CA LYS A 180 18.97 23.62 -14.64
C LYS A 180 19.94 24.27 -13.65
N TYR A 181 20.40 23.51 -12.67
CA TYR A 181 21.46 23.92 -11.77
C TYR A 181 22.70 23.07 -12.04
N ASP A 182 23.79 23.73 -12.38
CA ASP A 182 25.10 23.12 -12.56
C ASP A 182 25.88 23.24 -11.25
N PHE A 183 26.23 22.09 -10.65
CA PHE A 183 26.91 22.04 -9.36
C PHE A 183 28.39 22.45 -9.46
N ASN A 184 29.03 22.31 -10.62
CA ASN A 184 30.42 22.70 -10.82
C ASN A 184 30.57 24.22 -10.95
N SER A 185 29.71 24.87 -11.75
CA SER A 185 29.70 26.32 -11.87
C SER A 185 28.92 27.03 -10.76
N ASN A 186 28.16 26.28 -9.95
CA ASN A 186 27.28 26.79 -8.91
C ASN A 186 26.37 27.90 -9.46
N SER A 187 25.63 27.57 -10.52
CA SER A 187 24.77 28.52 -11.22
C SER A 187 23.52 27.87 -11.78
N TRP A 188 22.44 28.65 -11.78
CA TRP A 188 21.21 28.28 -12.48
C TRP A 188 21.22 28.73 -13.94
N SER A 189 20.46 28.02 -14.76
CA SER A 189 20.12 28.37 -16.14
C SER A 189 18.63 28.13 -16.36
N ASP A 190 17.99 29.02 -17.09
CA ASP A 190 16.59 28.90 -17.50
C ASP A 190 16.53 28.23 -18.88
N LEU A 191 15.93 27.04 -18.93
CA LEU A 191 15.75 26.25 -20.16
C LEU A 191 14.30 26.31 -20.67
N SER A 192 13.48 27.18 -20.11
CA SER A 192 12.03 27.14 -20.33
C SER A 192 11.60 27.48 -21.76
N GLU A 193 12.42 28.21 -22.53
CA GLU A 193 12.09 28.47 -23.94
C GLU A 193 12.04 27.17 -24.76
N GLY A 194 12.84 26.16 -24.40
CA GLY A 194 12.85 24.87 -25.07
C GLY A 194 11.62 23.98 -24.78
N SER A 195 10.94 24.19 -23.64
CA SER A 195 9.74 23.43 -23.27
C SER A 195 8.44 24.07 -23.77
N LYS A 196 8.49 25.35 -24.17
CA LYS A 196 7.35 26.14 -24.62
C LYS A 196 6.62 25.49 -25.79
N SER A 197 5.29 25.44 -25.69
CA SER A 197 4.40 24.79 -26.67
C SER A 197 4.64 23.29 -26.88
N ILE A 198 5.49 22.64 -26.07
CA ILE A 198 5.69 21.19 -26.07
C ILE A 198 5.19 20.61 -24.75
N LEU A 199 5.77 21.08 -23.63
CA LEU A 199 5.35 20.71 -22.29
C LEU A 199 4.23 21.66 -21.84
N PRO A 200 3.00 21.17 -21.58
CA PRO A 200 1.99 22.00 -20.94
C PRO A 200 2.44 22.39 -19.53
N PRO A 201 1.93 23.50 -18.96
CA PRO A 201 2.05 23.76 -17.54
C PRO A 201 1.63 22.52 -16.76
N ILE A 202 2.49 22.04 -15.89
CA ILE A 202 2.33 20.70 -15.33
C ILE A 202 2.81 20.65 -13.89
N ALA A 203 2.01 20.10 -12.98
CA ALA A 203 2.38 19.95 -11.58
C ALA A 203 1.95 18.58 -11.05
N ILE A 204 2.56 18.16 -9.94
CA ILE A 204 2.31 16.87 -9.29
C ILE A 204 2.61 15.68 -10.24
N HIS A 205 3.44 15.91 -11.24
CA HIS A 205 3.89 14.89 -12.17
C HIS A 205 5.05 14.09 -11.57
N ARG A 206 5.41 13.00 -12.25
CA ARG A 206 6.60 12.21 -11.95
C ARG A 206 7.57 12.29 -13.11
N SER A 207 8.85 12.15 -12.78
CA SER A 207 9.92 12.10 -13.76
C SER A 207 10.77 10.86 -13.52
N VAL A 208 11.17 10.19 -14.60
CA VAL A 208 12.07 9.04 -14.54
C VAL A 208 13.22 9.28 -15.50
N GLN A 209 14.44 9.11 -14.99
CA GLN A 209 15.63 9.08 -15.83
C GLN A 209 15.79 7.70 -16.45
N VAL A 210 15.96 7.67 -17.78
CA VAL A 210 16.41 6.50 -18.52
C VAL A 210 17.57 6.92 -19.40
N ASN A 211 18.77 6.42 -19.09
CA ASN A 211 20.00 6.84 -19.76
C ASN A 211 20.12 8.39 -19.76
N ASP A 212 20.32 8.98 -20.93
CA ASP A 212 20.40 10.42 -21.15
C ASP A 212 19.04 11.07 -21.46
N THR A 213 17.94 10.51 -20.95
CA THR A 213 16.59 11.05 -21.17
C THR A 213 15.82 11.12 -19.87
N LEU A 214 15.10 12.22 -19.65
CA LEU A 214 14.07 12.32 -18.62
C LEU A 214 12.69 12.16 -19.26
N PHE A 215 11.91 11.20 -18.77
CA PHE A 215 10.51 11.02 -19.11
C PHE A 215 9.62 11.66 -18.05
N ILE A 216 8.56 12.36 -18.47
CA ILE A 216 7.64 13.11 -17.61
C ILE A 216 6.23 12.51 -17.73
N PHE A 217 5.70 11.99 -16.63
CA PHE A 217 4.44 11.26 -16.57
C PHE A 217 3.41 11.91 -15.64
N ASN A 218 2.15 11.82 -16.02
CA ASN A 218 0.96 12.17 -15.23
C ASN A 218 1.01 13.60 -14.65
N GLY A 219 0.34 13.82 -13.52
CA GLY A 219 0.15 15.13 -12.90
C GLY A 219 -1.04 15.90 -13.46
N TYR A 220 -1.17 17.15 -13.02
CA TYR A 220 -2.20 18.08 -13.46
C TYR A 220 -1.70 18.93 -14.62
N SER A 221 -2.54 19.17 -15.61
CA SER A 221 -2.29 20.11 -16.71
C SER A 221 -3.55 20.90 -17.08
N PRO A 222 -3.42 21.98 -17.87
CA PRO A 222 -4.56 22.70 -18.41
C PRO A 222 -5.50 21.78 -19.20
N ASN A 223 -6.81 21.91 -18.96
CA ASN A 223 -7.82 21.23 -19.77
C ASN A 223 -8.09 22.02 -21.06
N LEU A 224 -7.09 22.06 -21.94
CA LEU A 224 -7.12 22.75 -23.23
C LEU A 224 -7.13 21.74 -24.38
N THR A 225 -7.86 22.08 -25.44
CA THR A 225 -7.88 21.33 -26.70
C THR A 225 -6.80 21.80 -27.68
N ASP A 226 -6.26 23.00 -27.51
CA ASP A 226 -5.15 23.51 -28.31
C ASP A 226 -3.81 22.86 -27.87
N THR A 227 -2.94 22.65 -28.84
CA THR A 227 -1.56 22.18 -28.67
C THR A 227 -0.59 23.31 -28.34
N LYS A 228 -1.00 24.58 -28.49
CA LYS A 228 -0.20 25.75 -28.10
C LYS A 228 -0.37 26.08 -26.63
N TYR A 229 0.34 25.35 -25.79
CA TYR A 229 0.29 25.60 -24.35
C TYR A 229 0.98 26.93 -24.00
N PRO A 230 0.34 27.78 -23.17
CA PRO A 230 1.04 28.89 -22.54
C PRO A 230 2.10 28.34 -21.57
N GLN A 231 3.08 29.16 -21.21
CA GLN A 231 4.12 28.74 -20.26
C GLN A 231 3.59 28.70 -18.81
N THR A 232 2.53 29.45 -18.53
CA THR A 232 1.86 29.49 -17.24
C THR A 232 0.35 29.34 -17.42
N TYR A 233 -0.34 28.83 -16.40
CA TYR A 233 -1.79 28.65 -16.43
C TYR A 233 -2.43 28.87 -15.06
N SER A 234 -3.53 29.63 -15.01
CA SER A 234 -4.26 29.86 -13.77
C SER A 234 -4.88 28.56 -13.24
N ILE A 235 -4.77 28.32 -11.93
CA ILE A 235 -5.46 27.19 -11.30
C ILE A 235 -6.97 27.40 -11.15
N ASP A 236 -7.46 28.64 -11.31
CA ASP A 236 -8.90 28.95 -11.31
C ASP A 236 -9.57 28.52 -12.62
N MET A 237 -8.77 28.22 -13.64
CA MET A 237 -9.25 27.66 -14.90
C MET A 237 -9.25 26.13 -14.86
N PRO A 238 -10.10 25.46 -15.65
CA PRO A 238 -10.20 23.99 -15.63
C PRO A 238 -8.85 23.30 -15.85
N ILE A 239 -8.46 22.47 -14.89
CA ILE A 239 -7.33 21.55 -14.98
C ILE A 239 -7.84 20.12 -15.15
N LYS A 240 -6.99 19.25 -15.69
CA LYS A 240 -7.26 17.81 -15.83
C LYS A 240 -6.06 16.99 -15.38
N ASN A 241 -6.31 15.72 -15.12
CA ASN A 241 -5.25 14.73 -14.95
C ASN A 241 -4.66 14.37 -16.31
N ASN A 242 -3.33 14.23 -16.35
CA ASN A 242 -2.62 13.69 -17.49
C ASN A 242 -2.71 12.16 -17.47
N THR A 243 -2.97 11.60 -18.64
CA THR A 243 -3.19 10.17 -18.86
C THR A 243 -1.90 9.46 -19.32
N ILE A 244 -1.80 8.16 -19.06
CA ILE A 244 -0.58 7.37 -19.31
C ILE A 244 -0.30 7.10 -20.79
N ASN A 245 -1.26 7.35 -21.68
CA ASN A 245 -1.11 7.22 -23.13
C ASN A 245 -0.22 8.32 -23.76
N LYS A 246 0.29 9.26 -22.95
CA LYS A 246 1.17 10.34 -23.40
C LYS A 246 2.23 10.65 -22.35
N THR A 247 3.46 10.86 -22.81
CA THR A 247 4.56 11.36 -21.98
C THR A 247 5.34 12.43 -22.73
N TYR A 248 6.13 13.20 -22.00
CA TYR A 248 7.07 14.17 -22.54
C TYR A 248 8.48 13.70 -22.23
N LYS A 249 9.38 13.80 -23.19
CA LYS A 249 10.79 13.47 -22.99
C LYS A 249 11.68 14.69 -23.16
N LEU A 250 12.66 14.82 -22.27
CA LEU A 250 13.78 15.76 -22.37
C LEU A 250 15.05 14.95 -22.62
N ASP A 251 15.66 15.16 -23.79
CA ASP A 251 16.99 14.66 -24.09
C ASP A 251 18.03 15.48 -23.32
N LEU A 252 18.78 14.85 -22.42
CA LEU A 252 19.70 15.52 -21.50
C LEU A 252 20.97 16.04 -22.18
N LEU A 253 21.34 15.50 -23.34
CA LEU A 253 22.55 15.90 -24.08
C LEU A 253 22.29 17.12 -24.98
N THR A 254 21.10 17.17 -25.58
CA THR A 254 20.71 18.21 -26.54
C THR A 254 19.73 19.22 -25.97
N GLU A 255 19.19 18.96 -24.78
CA GLU A 255 18.16 19.74 -24.09
C GLU A 255 16.87 19.92 -24.93
N LYS A 256 16.63 18.99 -25.85
CA LYS A 256 15.45 19.01 -26.74
C LYS A 256 14.29 18.26 -26.13
N TRP A 257 13.12 18.90 -26.18
CA TRP A 257 11.86 18.33 -25.77
C TRP A 257 11.16 17.63 -26.94
N SER A 258 10.39 16.58 -26.62
CA SER A 258 9.46 15.98 -27.56
C SER A 258 8.31 15.26 -26.85
N VAL A 259 7.18 15.15 -27.54
CA VAL A 259 6.01 14.40 -27.08
C VAL A 259 6.11 12.98 -27.58
N VAL A 260 5.77 12.01 -26.73
CA VAL A 260 5.71 10.59 -27.08
C VAL A 260 4.31 10.09 -26.77
N ASN A 261 3.65 9.57 -27.80
CA ASN A 261 2.39 8.85 -27.63
C ASN A 261 2.72 7.40 -27.28
N ILE A 262 2.03 6.88 -26.28
CA ILE A 262 2.22 5.54 -25.73
C ILE A 262 0.94 4.74 -25.94
N LYS A 263 1.08 3.51 -26.44
CA LYS A 263 -0.06 2.58 -26.55
C LYS A 263 -0.38 1.97 -25.20
N THR A 264 -1.64 1.62 -24.97
CA THR A 264 -2.08 0.96 -23.74
C THR A 264 -2.89 -0.28 -24.08
N ASN A 265 -2.81 -1.32 -23.25
CA ASN A 265 -3.68 -2.50 -23.32
C ASN A 265 -4.98 -2.37 -22.50
N LEU A 266 -5.31 -1.16 -22.05
CA LEU A 266 -6.52 -0.88 -21.26
C LEU A 266 -7.78 -0.95 -22.11
N ASP A 267 -8.88 -1.40 -21.50
CA ASP A 267 -10.21 -1.23 -22.09
C ASP A 267 -10.60 0.25 -22.05
N SER A 268 -10.69 0.88 -23.22
CA SER A 268 -11.00 2.30 -23.34
C SER A 268 -12.40 2.66 -22.84
N ALA A 269 -13.34 1.70 -22.83
CA ALA A 269 -14.68 1.94 -22.30
C ALA A 269 -14.67 2.08 -20.77
N THR A 270 -13.81 1.32 -20.09
CA THR A 270 -13.71 1.32 -18.62
C THR A 270 -12.71 2.36 -18.10
N TYR A 271 -11.56 2.54 -18.76
CA TYR A 271 -10.44 3.33 -18.23
C TYR A 271 -10.06 4.53 -19.12
N GLY A 272 -10.74 4.74 -20.25
CA GLY A 272 -10.40 5.79 -21.20
C GLY A 272 -8.94 5.71 -21.66
N ASP A 273 -8.22 6.82 -21.50
CA ASP A 273 -6.80 6.96 -21.82
C ASP A 273 -5.86 6.57 -20.67
N GLY A 274 -6.41 6.12 -19.54
CA GLY A 274 -5.71 5.68 -18.34
C GLY A 274 -5.22 6.83 -17.45
N ASP A 275 -6.11 7.35 -16.61
CA ASP A 275 -5.73 8.31 -15.56
C ASP A 275 -5.13 7.55 -14.36
N MET A 276 -3.85 7.80 -14.07
CA MET A 276 -3.15 7.21 -12.92
C MET A 276 -2.52 8.27 -12.01
N LEU A 277 -3.30 9.28 -11.62
CA LEU A 277 -2.81 10.31 -10.71
C LEU A 277 -2.17 9.73 -9.44
N GLY A 278 -0.95 10.19 -9.14
CA GLY A 278 -0.21 9.75 -7.96
C GLY A 278 0.49 8.39 -8.09
N ALA A 279 0.50 7.77 -9.27
CA ALA A 279 1.32 6.58 -9.51
C ALA A 279 2.82 6.84 -9.28
N SER A 280 3.55 5.78 -8.93
CA SER A 280 5.01 5.74 -8.94
C SER A 280 5.53 5.33 -10.32
N TYR A 281 6.74 5.75 -10.63
CA TYR A 281 7.43 5.38 -11.86
C TYR A 281 8.91 5.17 -11.56
N ASP A 282 9.45 4.05 -12.00
CA ASP A 282 10.84 3.68 -11.79
C ASP A 282 11.43 3.04 -13.05
N TYR A 283 12.73 3.22 -13.28
CA TYR A 283 13.44 2.52 -14.36
C TYR A 283 13.94 1.15 -13.87
N TYR A 284 13.58 0.09 -14.59
CA TYR A 284 13.98 -1.28 -14.25
C TYR A 284 14.17 -2.14 -15.50
N ASN A 285 15.33 -2.77 -15.62
CA ASN A 285 15.67 -3.76 -16.64
C ASN A 285 15.23 -3.36 -18.07
N GLY A 286 15.57 -2.15 -18.50
CA GLY A 286 15.25 -1.65 -19.84
C GLY A 286 13.85 -1.08 -20.02
N ASN A 287 13.00 -1.11 -18.98
CA ASN A 287 11.62 -0.64 -19.02
C ASN A 287 11.37 0.43 -17.95
N ILE A 288 10.27 1.17 -18.08
CA ILE A 288 9.73 1.96 -16.97
C ILE A 288 8.60 1.15 -16.35
N ILE A 289 8.66 0.91 -15.05
CA ILE A 289 7.60 0.25 -14.30
C ILE A 289 6.80 1.28 -13.51
N SER A 290 5.54 0.98 -13.23
CA SER A 290 4.68 1.83 -12.42
C SER A 290 3.80 1.00 -11.50
N TYR A 291 3.52 1.53 -10.31
CA TYR A 291 2.40 1.06 -9.50
C TYR A 291 1.50 2.25 -9.18
N GLY A 292 0.19 2.03 -9.21
CA GLY A 292 -0.79 3.06 -8.90
C GLY A 292 -2.19 2.55 -9.11
N THR A 293 -3.14 3.47 -9.22
CA THR A 293 -4.52 3.13 -9.50
C THR A 293 -5.01 3.81 -10.76
N LEU A 294 -5.89 3.13 -11.49
CA LEU A 294 -6.60 3.64 -12.65
C LEU A 294 -8.01 4.05 -12.25
N ASP A 295 -8.44 5.22 -12.72
CA ASP A 295 -9.83 5.68 -12.55
C ASP A 295 -10.79 4.83 -13.40
N ASN A 296 -11.77 4.21 -12.76
CA ASN A 296 -12.76 3.38 -13.42
C ASN A 296 -14.03 4.21 -13.73
N LEU A 297 -14.17 4.58 -15.01
CA LEU A 297 -15.22 5.46 -15.50
C LEU A 297 -16.65 4.90 -15.31
N ASN A 298 -16.77 3.58 -15.06
CA ASN A 298 -18.06 2.91 -14.88
C ASN A 298 -18.51 2.82 -13.42
N SER A 299 -17.59 2.93 -12.45
CA SER A 299 -17.87 2.67 -11.03
C SER A 299 -17.50 3.82 -10.09
N GLU A 300 -16.78 4.85 -10.55
CA GLU A 300 -16.17 5.89 -9.71
C GLU A 300 -15.16 5.30 -8.69
N GLU A 301 -14.78 4.03 -8.83
CA GLU A 301 -13.76 3.37 -8.02
C GLU A 301 -12.38 3.46 -8.70
N ASN A 302 -11.33 3.20 -7.92
CA ASN A 302 -9.95 3.20 -8.39
C ASN A 302 -9.40 1.78 -8.36
N ASP A 303 -9.04 1.25 -9.52
CA ASP A 303 -8.52 -0.11 -9.65
C ASP A 303 -6.99 -0.12 -9.55
N PRO A 304 -6.36 -0.98 -8.73
CA PRO A 304 -4.91 -1.00 -8.61
C PRO A 304 -4.25 -1.77 -9.76
N TYR A 305 -3.21 -1.17 -10.36
CA TYR A 305 -2.49 -1.75 -11.49
C TYR A 305 -0.97 -1.62 -11.33
N PHE A 306 -0.29 -2.65 -11.81
CA PHE A 306 1.14 -2.63 -12.08
C PHE A 306 1.37 -2.52 -13.60
N GLY A 307 2.10 -1.49 -13.99
CA GLY A 307 2.41 -1.20 -15.38
C GLY A 307 3.85 -1.49 -15.72
N THR A 308 4.09 -2.01 -16.93
CA THR A 308 5.42 -2.06 -17.54
C THR A 308 5.38 -1.38 -18.90
N LEU A 309 6.14 -0.32 -19.09
CA LEU A 309 6.33 0.38 -20.36
C LEU A 309 7.53 -0.20 -21.08
N ASP A 310 7.25 -0.93 -22.16
CA ASP A 310 8.26 -1.35 -23.13
C ASP A 310 8.75 -0.10 -23.88
N LEU A 311 9.95 0.36 -23.56
CA LEU A 311 10.51 1.59 -24.16
C LEU A 311 10.86 1.43 -25.65
N ALA A 312 11.05 0.21 -26.14
CA ALA A 312 11.32 -0.02 -27.55
C ALA A 312 10.03 0.06 -28.38
N LYS A 313 8.93 -0.45 -27.84
CA LYS A 313 7.60 -0.40 -28.50
C LYS A 313 6.79 0.85 -28.17
N MET A 314 7.14 1.55 -27.09
CA MET A 314 6.34 2.61 -26.46
C MET A 314 4.91 2.12 -26.19
N GLU A 315 4.82 1.01 -25.47
CA GLU A 315 3.56 0.35 -25.10
C GLU A 315 3.53 -0.02 -23.63
N TRP A 316 2.48 0.42 -22.92
CA TRP A 316 2.16 0.00 -21.57
C TRP A 316 1.48 -1.37 -21.59
N HIS A 317 2.02 -2.27 -20.79
CA HIS A 317 1.35 -3.50 -20.35
C HIS A 317 0.91 -3.32 -18.90
N GLN A 318 -0.36 -2.96 -18.71
CA GLN A 318 -1.00 -2.83 -17.41
C GLN A 318 -1.58 -4.17 -17.01
N ASN A 319 -1.20 -4.66 -15.82
CA ASN A 319 -1.65 -5.92 -15.27
C ASN A 319 -2.07 -5.74 -13.81
N GLN A 320 -3.16 -6.41 -13.44
CA GLN A 320 -3.42 -6.68 -12.04
C GLN A 320 -2.44 -7.75 -11.56
N ILE A 321 -1.92 -7.56 -10.36
CA ILE A 321 -0.93 -8.46 -9.75
C ILE A 321 -1.54 -9.10 -8.51
N ASN A 322 -1.19 -10.35 -8.24
CA ASN A 322 -1.72 -11.06 -7.07
C ASN A 322 -0.72 -11.01 -5.91
N THR A 323 -1.20 -11.34 -4.72
CA THR A 323 -0.35 -11.63 -3.57
C THR A 323 0.39 -12.95 -3.74
N ASP A 324 1.43 -13.16 -2.94
CA ASP A 324 2.15 -14.44 -2.83
C ASP A 324 1.23 -15.61 -2.45
N SER A 325 0.12 -15.32 -1.76
CA SER A 325 -0.96 -16.28 -1.46
C SER A 325 -1.93 -16.56 -2.62
N GLY A 326 -1.81 -15.84 -3.73
CA GLY A 326 -2.67 -15.97 -4.91
C GLY A 326 -3.94 -15.13 -4.88
N LEU A 327 -4.21 -14.41 -3.78
CA LEU A 327 -5.34 -13.48 -3.68
C LEU A 327 -5.15 -12.26 -4.58
N ASP A 328 -6.25 -11.76 -5.14
CA ASP A 328 -6.28 -10.54 -5.94
C ASP A 328 -5.83 -9.33 -5.12
N ASN A 329 -5.12 -8.41 -5.77
CA ASN A 329 -4.67 -7.18 -5.14
C ASN A 329 -5.79 -6.14 -5.06
N SER A 330 -6.06 -5.66 -3.86
CA SER A 330 -6.97 -4.55 -3.59
C SER A 330 -6.26 -3.31 -3.02
N LEU A 331 -4.92 -3.28 -3.02
CA LEU A 331 -4.15 -2.16 -2.47
C LEU A 331 -4.26 -0.94 -3.40
N ILE A 332 -5.17 -0.04 -3.05
CA ILE A 332 -5.20 1.32 -3.63
C ILE A 332 -4.05 2.08 -2.99
N LEU A 333 -3.14 2.61 -3.80
CA LEU A 333 -2.00 3.38 -3.33
C LEU A 333 -1.67 4.53 -4.31
N MET A 334 -1.78 5.77 -3.85
CA MET A 334 -1.46 6.98 -4.62
C MET A 334 -0.44 7.83 -3.87
N PHE A 335 0.29 8.66 -4.59
CA PHE A 335 1.32 9.60 -4.08
C PHE A 335 2.41 8.93 -3.23
N HIS A 336 2.59 7.62 -3.37
CA HIS A 336 3.57 6.84 -2.65
C HIS A 336 4.99 7.06 -3.20
N ARG A 337 5.98 6.56 -2.46
CA ARG A 337 7.36 6.47 -2.91
C ARG A 337 7.80 5.05 -3.10
N THR A 338 8.80 4.90 -3.93
CA THR A 338 9.32 3.62 -4.34
C THR A 338 10.81 3.55 -4.16
N LEU A 339 11.28 2.32 -4.02
CA LEU A 339 12.69 1.99 -4.04
C LEU A 339 12.84 0.63 -4.71
N ILE A 340 13.68 0.55 -5.72
CA ILE A 340 14.09 -0.72 -6.30
C ILE A 340 15.35 -1.19 -5.57
N ILE A 341 15.27 -2.37 -4.97
CA ILE A 341 16.44 -3.09 -4.45
C ILE A 341 16.42 -4.46 -5.11
N ARG A 342 17.47 -4.75 -5.88
CA ARG A 342 17.57 -6.00 -6.66
C ARG A 342 16.34 -6.12 -7.58
N ASP A 343 15.65 -7.25 -7.52
CA ASP A 343 14.45 -7.53 -8.30
C ASP A 343 13.18 -7.29 -7.48
N GLN A 344 13.21 -6.38 -6.51
CA GLN A 344 12.06 -6.03 -5.67
C GLN A 344 11.78 -4.52 -5.73
N LEU A 345 10.54 -4.17 -6.01
CA LEU A 345 10.01 -2.82 -5.88
C LEU A 345 9.34 -2.68 -4.51
N ILE A 346 9.87 -1.80 -3.68
CA ILE A 346 9.37 -1.52 -2.34
C ILE A 346 8.51 -0.25 -2.43
N LEU A 347 7.25 -0.34 -2.03
CA LEU A 347 6.30 0.78 -1.99
C LEU A 347 6.21 1.30 -0.55
N PHE A 348 6.54 2.56 -0.35
CA PHE A 348 6.43 3.25 0.95
C PHE A 348 5.21 4.14 0.97
N GLN A 349 4.60 4.29 2.15
CA GLN A 349 3.35 5.01 2.41
C GLN A 349 3.01 6.15 1.43
N GLY A 350 1.74 6.18 1.05
CA GLY A 350 1.05 7.25 0.35
C GLY A 350 -0.42 7.26 0.77
N TYR A 351 -1.30 7.80 -0.05
CA TYR A 351 -2.75 7.63 0.14
C TYR A 351 -3.13 6.18 -0.11
N SER A 352 -3.69 5.49 0.88
CA SER A 352 -4.05 4.08 0.79
C SER A 352 -5.39 3.77 1.41
N ASN A 353 -6.07 2.74 0.89
CA ASN A 353 -7.25 2.13 1.51
C ASN A 353 -6.90 1.19 2.68
N GLN A 354 -5.61 0.97 2.96
CA GLN A 354 -5.15 0.15 4.09
C GLN A 354 -4.70 1.03 5.26
N ASN A 355 -5.66 1.61 5.98
CA ASN A 355 -5.44 2.59 7.07
C ASN A 355 -4.46 2.13 8.18
N TYR A 356 -4.26 0.83 8.35
CA TYR A 356 -3.39 0.24 9.38
C TYR A 356 -2.02 -0.21 8.85
N ALA A 357 -1.78 -0.11 7.54
CA ALA A 357 -0.50 -0.46 6.94
C ALA A 357 0.48 0.70 7.11
N THR A 358 1.22 0.69 8.21
CA THR A 358 2.34 1.62 8.46
C THR A 358 3.67 1.13 7.89
N GLY A 359 3.70 -0.11 7.40
CA GLY A 359 4.87 -0.73 6.78
C GLY A 359 4.91 -0.55 5.26
N PRO A 360 6.08 -0.80 4.64
CA PRO A 360 6.17 -0.81 3.18
C PRO A 360 5.43 -2.03 2.60
N PHE A 361 5.16 -2.00 1.30
CA PHE A 361 4.74 -3.16 0.51
C PHE A 361 5.88 -3.57 -0.42
N VAL A 362 5.94 -4.83 -0.82
CA VAL A 362 7.00 -5.34 -1.70
C VAL A 362 6.39 -6.08 -2.87
N ILE A 363 6.79 -5.72 -4.08
CA ILE A 363 6.47 -6.42 -5.32
C ILE A 363 7.75 -7.06 -5.85
N ASN A 364 7.71 -8.36 -6.15
CA ASN A 364 8.77 -9.02 -6.89
C ASN A 364 8.62 -8.75 -8.39
N LEU A 365 9.69 -8.21 -8.97
CA LEU A 365 9.74 -7.75 -10.34
C LEU A 365 10.02 -8.88 -11.36
N LYS A 366 10.29 -10.11 -10.89
CA LYS A 366 10.44 -11.29 -11.77
C LYS A 366 9.11 -11.97 -12.10
N ASP A 367 8.21 -12.04 -11.14
CA ASP A 367 6.92 -12.73 -11.26
C ASP A 367 5.71 -11.80 -11.13
N PHE A 368 5.95 -10.51 -10.89
CA PHE A 368 4.93 -9.47 -10.70
C PHE A 368 3.91 -9.85 -9.64
N LYS A 369 4.39 -10.18 -8.45
CA LYS A 369 3.54 -10.51 -7.28
C LYS A 369 3.94 -9.73 -6.06
N PHE A 370 2.95 -9.39 -5.24
CA PHE A 370 3.24 -8.91 -3.89
C PHE A 370 3.88 -10.02 -3.07
N GLN A 371 4.87 -9.67 -2.26
CA GLN A 371 5.57 -10.59 -1.37
C GLN A 371 5.50 -10.10 0.07
N SER A 372 5.35 -11.05 0.98
CA SER A 372 5.40 -10.81 2.42
C SER A 372 6.82 -10.68 2.99
N VAL A 373 7.86 -10.81 2.15
CA VAL A 373 9.28 -10.83 2.54
C VAL A 373 10.10 -9.83 1.73
N LEU A 374 10.95 -9.07 2.43
CA LEU A 374 11.99 -8.23 1.83
C LEU A 374 13.32 -9.01 1.79
N ASN A 375 13.97 -9.03 0.62
CA ASN A 375 15.31 -9.57 0.39
C ASN A 375 16.29 -8.42 0.13
N TYR A 376 16.57 -7.67 1.19
CA TYR A 376 17.45 -6.52 1.18
C TYR A 376 18.91 -6.90 0.85
N SER A 377 19.50 -7.84 1.59
CA SER A 377 20.92 -8.18 1.48
C SER A 377 21.23 -9.17 0.35
N GLY A 378 20.20 -9.84 -0.21
CA GLY A 378 20.38 -10.91 -1.19
C GLY A 378 20.81 -12.25 -0.63
N SER A 379 21.00 -12.34 0.69
CA SER A 379 21.45 -13.57 1.33
C SER A 379 20.34 -14.56 1.63
N LEU A 380 19.08 -14.20 1.37
CA LEU A 380 17.93 -15.11 1.42
C LEU A 380 18.02 -16.13 0.26
N ASN A 381 18.99 -17.03 0.34
CA ASN A 381 19.09 -18.25 -0.42
C ASN A 381 18.27 -19.33 0.28
N SER A 382 16.94 -19.21 0.34
CA SER A 382 16.13 -20.36 0.73
C SER A 382 14.68 -20.25 0.28
N PRO A 383 14.10 -21.35 -0.25
CA PRO A 383 12.67 -21.46 -0.49
C PRO A 383 11.91 -21.35 0.83
N GLU A 384 10.79 -20.63 0.77
CA GLU A 384 9.72 -20.64 1.78
C GLU A 384 10.10 -20.19 3.20
N ILE A 385 10.21 -18.87 3.40
CA ILE A 385 9.81 -18.33 4.72
C ILE A 385 8.33 -18.63 4.87
N ARG A 386 8.02 -19.66 5.66
CA ARG A 386 6.65 -20.10 5.92
C ARG A 386 5.83 -18.92 6.46
N PRO A 387 4.73 -18.52 5.82
CA PRO A 387 3.92 -17.39 6.27
C PRO A 387 3.52 -17.52 7.74
N VAL A 388 3.57 -16.41 8.48
CA VAL A 388 3.30 -16.38 9.93
C VAL A 388 1.92 -16.96 10.26
N PHE A 389 0.92 -16.74 9.40
CA PHE A 389 -0.42 -17.28 9.60
C PHE A 389 -0.46 -18.81 9.65
N ILE A 390 0.45 -19.52 8.97
CA ILE A 390 0.51 -20.98 9.03
C ILE A 390 0.90 -21.43 10.45
N ASN A 391 1.83 -20.73 11.09
CA ASN A 391 2.18 -21.01 12.48
C ASN A 391 1.00 -20.71 13.43
N ILE A 392 0.22 -19.65 13.15
CA ILE A 392 -1.01 -19.33 13.90
C ILE A 392 -2.06 -20.43 13.72
N ILE A 393 -2.31 -20.90 12.49
CA ILE A 393 -3.27 -21.99 12.21
C ILE A 393 -2.85 -23.28 12.90
N ILE A 394 -1.57 -23.65 12.85
CA ILE A 394 -1.05 -24.82 13.56
C ILE A 394 -1.23 -24.67 15.07
N GLY A 395 -0.93 -23.49 15.63
CA GLY A 395 -1.13 -23.19 17.04
C GLY A 395 -2.60 -23.26 17.49
N LEU A 396 -3.51 -22.66 16.70
CA LEU A 396 -4.96 -22.70 16.95
C LEU A 396 -5.50 -24.12 16.83
N GLY A 397 -5.09 -24.86 15.79
CA GLY A 397 -5.48 -26.26 15.58
C GLY A 397 -5.02 -27.17 16.72
N ALA A 398 -3.78 -27.01 17.20
CA ALA A 398 -3.27 -27.74 18.35
C ALA A 398 -4.04 -27.41 19.64
N THR A 399 -4.34 -26.14 19.87
CA THR A 399 -5.11 -25.69 21.04
C THR A 399 -6.53 -26.27 21.02
N LEU A 400 -7.21 -26.22 19.87
CA LEU A 400 -8.54 -26.82 19.70
C LEU A 400 -8.51 -28.34 19.88
N GLY A 401 -7.49 -29.01 19.36
CA GLY A 401 -7.27 -30.45 19.56
C GLY A 401 -7.10 -30.81 21.04
N CYS A 402 -6.29 -30.05 21.79
CA CYS A 402 -6.15 -30.24 23.23
C CYS A 402 -7.47 -30.04 23.99
N LEU A 403 -8.25 -29.01 23.64
CA LEU A 403 -9.57 -28.78 24.25
C LEU A 403 -10.54 -29.93 23.97
N LEU A 404 -10.56 -30.47 22.75
CA LEU A 404 -11.38 -31.63 22.38
C LEU A 404 -10.96 -32.89 23.15
N ILE A 405 -9.65 -33.13 23.32
CA ILE A 405 -9.15 -34.25 24.12
C ILE A 405 -9.54 -34.10 25.59
N ILE A 406 -9.41 -32.91 26.17
CA ILE A 406 -9.85 -32.63 27.55
C ILE A 406 -11.35 -32.89 27.69
N PHE A 407 -12.16 -32.42 26.74
CA PHE A 407 -13.60 -32.64 26.74
C PHE A 407 -13.96 -34.12 26.62
N LEU A 408 -13.28 -34.87 25.74
CA LEU A 408 -13.42 -36.32 25.60
C LEU A 408 -13.09 -37.06 26.91
N ILE A 409 -12.00 -36.68 27.58
CA ILE A 409 -11.61 -37.27 28.88
C ILE A 409 -12.68 -36.99 29.94
N ILE A 410 -13.17 -35.74 30.05
CA ILE A 410 -14.25 -35.38 30.96
C ILE A 410 -15.52 -36.17 30.66
N PHE A 411 -15.86 -36.31 29.37
CA PHE A 411 -17.01 -37.08 28.92
C PHE A 411 -16.88 -38.56 29.30
N ILE A 412 -15.74 -39.20 29.05
CA ILE A 412 -15.48 -40.60 29.44
C ILE A 412 -15.58 -40.79 30.96
N ILE A 413 -15.01 -39.86 31.75
CA ILE A 413 -15.10 -39.91 33.22
C ILE A 413 -16.55 -39.79 33.68
N ARG A 414 -17.32 -38.84 33.13
CA ARG A 414 -18.75 -38.67 33.44
C ARG A 414 -19.58 -39.88 33.02
N TYR A 415 -19.34 -40.41 31.83
CA TYR A 415 -20.02 -41.59 31.31
C TYR A 415 -19.78 -42.81 32.19
N ARG A 416 -18.52 -43.08 32.57
CA ARG A 416 -18.17 -44.17 33.51
C ARG A 416 -18.81 -44.00 34.88
N LYS A 417 -18.84 -42.77 35.43
CA LYS A 417 -19.53 -42.48 36.70
C LYS A 417 -21.04 -42.75 36.62
N ASN A 418 -21.69 -42.40 35.51
CA ASN A 418 -23.13 -42.65 35.34
C ASN A 418 -23.44 -44.14 35.13
N LYS A 419 -22.60 -44.88 34.38
CA LYS A 419 -22.75 -46.33 34.21
C LYS A 419 -22.59 -47.09 35.53
N SER A 420 -21.60 -46.71 36.35
CA SER A 420 -21.42 -47.28 37.71
C SER A 420 -22.61 -47.05 38.63
N LYS A 421 -23.33 -45.93 38.50
CA LYS A 421 -24.58 -45.70 39.24
C LYS A 421 -25.73 -46.59 38.79
N HIS A 422 -25.73 -47.07 37.55
CA HIS A 422 -26.78 -47.96 37.05
C HIS A 422 -26.51 -49.44 37.37
N GLU A 423 -25.24 -49.85 37.44
CA GLU A 423 -24.87 -51.22 37.83
C GLU A 423 -24.95 -51.46 39.35
N ASN A 424 -24.90 -50.40 40.18
CA ASN A 424 -25.11 -50.50 41.64
C ASN A 424 -26.59 -50.45 42.07
N ASN A 425 -27.54 -50.64 41.15
CA ASN A 425 -28.92 -50.96 41.49
C ASN A 425 -29.01 -52.46 41.84
N ASN A 426 -28.18 -52.90 42.80
CA ASN A 426 -28.40 -54.15 43.49
C ASN A 426 -29.80 -54.06 44.10
N GLN A 427 -30.70 -54.93 43.64
CA GLN A 427 -31.99 -55.18 44.26
C GLN A 427 -31.80 -55.18 45.78
N ILE A 428 -32.43 -54.21 46.46
CA ILE A 428 -32.64 -54.30 47.89
C ILE A 428 -33.49 -55.56 48.09
N LYS A 429 -32.84 -56.67 48.46
CA LYS A 429 -33.57 -57.87 48.90
C LYS A 429 -34.34 -57.47 50.15
N PRO A 430 -35.68 -57.53 50.16
CA PRO A 430 -36.43 -57.23 51.35
C PRO A 430 -36.15 -58.33 52.38
N LEU A 431 -35.53 -57.97 53.51
CA LEU A 431 -35.45 -58.81 54.71
C LEU A 431 -36.86 -58.93 55.29
N TRP A 432 -37.60 -59.97 54.89
CA TRP A 432 -38.75 -60.45 55.65
C TRP A 432 -38.33 -61.70 56.43
N ALA A 433 -38.58 -61.63 57.74
CA ALA A 433 -38.73 -62.68 58.73
C ALA A 433 -38.22 -64.09 58.37
N ALA A 434 -37.27 -64.55 59.19
CA ALA A 434 -36.90 -65.97 59.27
C ALA A 434 -38.14 -66.85 59.53
N PRO A 435 -38.31 -67.96 58.78
CA PRO A 435 -39.05 -69.09 59.27
C PRO A 435 -38.11 -70.08 59.97
N VAL A 436 -38.60 -70.48 61.12
CA VAL A 436 -38.12 -71.53 62.01
C VAL A 436 -38.10 -72.89 61.28
N ASN A 437 -37.02 -73.64 61.51
CA ASN A 437 -36.88 -75.10 61.39
C ASN A 437 -37.02 -75.78 60.01
N GLY A 438 -35.96 -76.52 59.65
CA GLY A 438 -36.01 -77.57 58.62
C GLY A 438 -34.66 -77.79 57.93
N LYS A 439 -33.64 -78.26 58.65
CA LYS A 439 -33.10 -79.64 58.55
C LYS A 439 -32.65 -80.08 57.13
N TYR A 440 -31.33 -80.26 57.04
CA TYR A 440 -30.57 -81.12 56.11
C TYR A 440 -30.48 -80.63 54.65
N ARG A 441 -29.44 -80.91 53.86
CA ARG A 441 -28.27 -81.79 53.93
C ARG A 441 -27.37 -81.36 52.74
N TYR A 442 -26.03 -81.33 52.90
CA TYR A 442 -25.03 -82.02 52.04
C TYR A 442 -25.05 -81.70 50.50
N ILE A 443 -24.00 -81.48 49.71
CA ILE A 443 -22.54 -81.74 49.68
C ILE A 443 -21.95 -80.91 48.49
N SER A 444 -20.66 -80.55 48.50
CA SER A 444 -19.59 -80.99 47.55
C SER A 444 -19.68 -80.44 46.11
N ARG A 445 -18.75 -79.60 45.62
CA ARG A 445 -17.31 -79.83 45.27
C ARG A 445 -17.20 -80.05 43.75
N GLY A 446 -16.39 -79.22 43.08
CA GLY A 446 -15.82 -79.49 41.74
C GLY A 446 -16.85 -79.54 40.60
N GLU A 447 -16.56 -79.31 39.33
CA GLU A 447 -15.31 -79.05 38.61
C GLU A 447 -15.62 -78.17 37.41
N ILE A 448 -14.53 -77.61 36.89
CA ILE A 448 -14.27 -77.08 35.56
C ILE A 448 -14.80 -78.03 34.47
N PHE A 449 -15.45 -77.49 33.43
CA PHE A 449 -15.29 -78.03 32.08
C PHE A 449 -15.26 -76.90 31.04
N ASP A 450 -14.38 -77.14 30.10
CA ASP A 450 -13.94 -76.33 28.98
C ASP A 450 -14.74 -76.68 27.71
N ASP A 451 -14.54 -75.83 26.72
CA ASP A 451 -14.45 -76.14 25.30
C ASP A 451 -15.69 -75.98 24.37
N GLY A 452 -15.45 -75.16 23.34
CA GLY A 452 -15.82 -75.37 21.95
C GLY A 452 -17.30 -75.34 21.56
N GLN A 453 -17.68 -74.38 20.70
CA GLN A 453 -17.88 -74.67 19.26
C GLN A 453 -18.52 -73.51 18.48
N THR A 454 -17.79 -73.09 17.44
CA THR A 454 -18.19 -72.88 16.03
C THR A 454 -19.53 -72.25 15.67
N GLY A 455 -19.46 -71.27 14.76
CA GLY A 455 -20.58 -70.87 13.89
C GLY A 455 -20.27 -69.69 12.97
N GLU A 456 -19.38 -69.87 11.99
CA GLU A 456 -19.43 -69.09 10.74
C GLU A 456 -20.55 -69.66 9.85
N VAL A 457 -21.54 -68.85 9.43
CA VAL A 457 -22.32 -69.06 8.20
C VAL A 457 -22.87 -67.71 7.69
N PHE A 458 -22.30 -67.29 6.56
CA PHE A 458 -22.89 -66.60 5.38
C PHE A 458 -23.67 -65.27 5.49
N SER A 459 -23.05 -64.31 4.78
CA SER A 459 -23.60 -63.21 3.97
C SER A 459 -24.69 -63.65 2.97
N LEU A 460 -25.58 -62.81 2.43
CA LEU A 460 -25.34 -61.71 1.48
C LEU A 460 -26.67 -60.96 1.21
N GLU A 461 -26.53 -59.74 0.70
CA GLU A 461 -27.46 -59.03 -0.21
C GLU A 461 -28.78 -58.46 0.35
N ASN A 462 -28.80 -57.14 0.51
CA ASN A 462 -29.60 -56.30 -0.37
C ASN A 462 -28.90 -54.95 -0.60
N ALA A 463 -28.62 -54.68 -1.87
CA ALA A 463 -28.32 -53.36 -2.38
C ALA A 463 -29.61 -52.55 -2.46
N GLU A 464 -29.54 -51.24 -2.17
CA GLU A 464 -29.90 -50.18 -3.13
C GLU A 464 -29.87 -48.79 -2.46
N ASN A 465 -29.18 -47.87 -3.15
CA ASN A 465 -29.40 -46.43 -3.19
C ASN A 465 -29.72 -45.67 -1.90
N LEU A 466 -28.69 -45.02 -1.34
CA LEU A 466 -28.86 -43.74 -0.65
C LEU A 466 -27.83 -42.75 -1.20
N ASP A 467 -28.35 -41.91 -2.09
CA ASP A 467 -27.76 -40.70 -2.63
C ASP A 467 -27.34 -39.77 -1.47
N CYS A 468 -26.04 -39.54 -1.34
CA CYS A 468 -25.46 -38.74 -0.27
C CYS A 468 -25.09 -37.36 -0.81
N SER A 469 -26.10 -36.61 -1.29
CA SER A 469 -25.92 -35.26 -1.84
C SER A 469 -26.75 -34.15 -1.17
N GLU A 470 -27.54 -34.43 -0.13
CA GLU A 470 -28.48 -33.44 0.44
C GLU A 470 -28.26 -33.07 1.93
N ALA A 471 -27.02 -33.14 2.42
CA ALA A 471 -26.69 -32.73 3.80
C ALA A 471 -25.50 -31.76 3.91
N ARG A 472 -25.10 -31.11 2.80
CA ARG A 472 -23.99 -30.14 2.80
C ARG A 472 -24.31 -28.75 2.24
N SER A 473 -25.57 -28.46 1.88
CA SER A 473 -25.96 -27.14 1.33
C SER A 473 -26.77 -26.24 2.28
N SER A 474 -27.23 -26.70 3.44
CA SER A 474 -28.13 -25.89 4.29
C SER A 474 -27.44 -25.03 5.36
N PHE A 475 -26.13 -25.18 5.60
CA PHE A 475 -25.43 -24.44 6.66
C PHE A 475 -24.67 -23.19 6.19
N MET A 476 -24.75 -22.86 4.90
CA MET A 476 -24.09 -21.66 4.32
C MET A 476 -25.06 -20.74 3.56
N GLN A 477 -26.31 -21.16 3.30
CA GLN A 477 -27.26 -20.36 2.53
C GLN A 477 -27.99 -19.30 3.37
N GLU A 478 -28.23 -19.54 4.67
CA GLU A 478 -28.95 -18.59 5.53
C GLU A 478 -28.08 -17.38 5.94
N ASP A 479 -26.78 -17.59 6.19
CA ASP A 479 -25.86 -16.48 6.49
C ASP A 479 -25.60 -15.60 5.26
N LEU A 480 -25.51 -16.17 4.05
CA LEU A 480 -25.37 -15.42 2.80
C LEU A 480 -26.64 -14.63 2.45
N ASN A 481 -27.83 -15.18 2.72
CA ASN A 481 -29.09 -14.47 2.50
C ASN A 481 -29.32 -13.35 3.53
N SER A 482 -28.85 -13.50 4.77
CA SER A 482 -28.93 -12.43 5.78
C SER A 482 -28.03 -11.23 5.44
N LEU A 483 -26.83 -11.47 4.89
CA LEU A 483 -25.91 -10.43 4.43
C LEU A 483 -26.41 -9.72 3.16
N ALA A 484 -27.06 -10.45 2.25
CA ALA A 484 -27.66 -9.86 1.04
C ALA A 484 -28.92 -9.02 1.34
N LEU A 485 -29.71 -9.39 2.36
CA LEU A 485 -30.89 -8.60 2.78
C LEU A 485 -30.49 -7.27 3.42
N ILE A 486 -29.44 -7.27 4.25
CA ILE A 486 -28.92 -6.05 4.90
C ILE A 486 -28.37 -5.07 3.86
N ARG A 487 -27.75 -5.55 2.78
CA ARG A 487 -27.27 -4.70 1.68
C ARG A 487 -28.41 -4.04 0.89
N ARG A 488 -29.52 -4.75 0.65
CA ARG A 488 -30.70 -4.19 -0.04
C ARG A 488 -31.48 -3.17 0.78
N GLU A 489 -31.60 -3.35 2.10
CA GLU A 489 -32.22 -2.35 2.97
C GLU A 489 -31.36 -1.09 3.12
N LEU A 490 -30.03 -1.21 3.04
CA LEU A 490 -29.13 -0.07 3.05
C LEU A 490 -29.29 0.78 1.78
N ASP A 491 -29.29 0.14 0.60
CA ASP A 491 -29.40 0.82 -0.70
C ASP A 491 -30.77 1.51 -0.89
N GLN A 492 -31.86 0.94 -0.36
CA GLN A 492 -33.19 1.58 -0.38
C GLN A 492 -33.30 2.79 0.54
N LYS A 493 -32.49 2.88 1.61
CA LYS A 493 -32.51 4.02 2.54
C LYS A 493 -31.68 5.19 2.04
N THR A 494 -30.69 4.94 1.19
CA THR A 494 -29.87 6.00 0.57
C THR A 494 -30.58 6.67 -0.61
N SER A 495 -31.53 5.99 -1.27
CA SER A 495 -32.25 6.56 -2.42
C SER A 495 -33.46 7.44 -2.06
N SER A 496 -33.86 7.55 -0.78
CA SER A 496 -35.10 8.22 -0.38
C SER A 496 -34.93 9.65 0.17
N ASN A 497 -33.72 10.23 0.16
CA ASN A 497 -33.43 11.48 0.87
C ASN A 497 -32.89 12.63 0.02
N ASN A 498 -33.29 12.75 -1.26
CA ASN A 498 -33.06 13.98 -2.02
C ASN A 498 -34.26 14.35 -2.91
N SER A 499 -35.25 15.01 -2.30
CA SER A 499 -36.20 15.86 -3.01
C SER A 499 -36.66 17.02 -2.12
N ALA A 500 -35.95 18.14 -2.21
CA ALA A 500 -36.50 19.45 -1.86
C ALA A 500 -35.75 20.55 -2.63
N SER A 501 -36.36 20.97 -3.75
CA SER A 501 -36.08 22.22 -4.43
C SER A 501 -36.65 23.39 -3.62
N ILE A 502 -35.90 24.48 -3.43
CA ILE A 502 -36.46 25.84 -3.34
C ILE A 502 -35.50 26.82 -4.03
N TYR A 503 -36.01 27.43 -5.11
CA TYR A 503 -35.54 28.62 -5.84
C TYR A 503 -36.05 29.90 -5.12
N PRO A 504 -35.50 31.11 -5.34
CA PRO A 504 -35.29 31.76 -6.65
C PRO A 504 -33.84 32.11 -7.01
#